data_AF-A0A2T1CGA9-F1
#
_entry.id   AF-A0A2T1CGA9-F1
#
_cell.length_a   1.000
_cell.length_b   1.000
_cell.length_c   1.000
_cell.angle_alpha   90.00
_cell.angle_beta   90.00
_cell.angle_gamma   90.00
#
_symmetry.space_group_name_H-M   'P 1'
#
loop_
_entity.id
_entity.type
_entity.pdbx_description
1 polymer ?
#
loop_
_entity_poly.entity_id
_entity_poly.type
_entity_poly.pdbx_seq_one_letter_code
_entity_poly.pdbx_strand_id
1 'polypeptide(L)'
;MSRPIILGIVGDSAAGKTTLTRGMAQILGEDQVTIICTDDYHRYDRKQRKEMGISALHPDCNYIDIIQQHLGLLRTGQPILKPIYNHSSGEFDPPEY
;
A
#
# COMPACT_ATOMS: atom_id res chain seq x y z
N MET A 1 -6.10 -6.56 24.60
CA MET A 1 -5.42 -6.82 23.31
C MET A 1 -4.32 -5.79 23.12
N SER A 2 -3.14 -6.18 22.64
CA SER A 2 -2.11 -5.22 22.27
C SER A 2 -2.58 -4.45 21.04
N ARG A 3 -2.36 -3.13 21.03
CA ARG A 3 -2.69 -2.29 19.88
C ARG A 3 -1.59 -2.47 18.83
N PRO A 4 -1.90 -2.86 17.57
CA PRO A 4 -0.89 -2.99 16.51
C PRO A 4 -0.08 -1.70 16.36
N ILE A 5 1.20 -1.80 16.01
CA ILE A 5 2.05 -0.65 15.69
C ILE A 5 2.01 -0.45 14.18
N ILE A 6 1.75 0.79 13.73
CA ILE A 6 1.80 1.15 12.31
C ILE A 6 3.08 1.95 12.10
N LEU A 7 3.91 1.48 11.15
CA LEU A 7 5.13 2.15 10.73
C LEU A 7 5.01 2.53 9.26
N GLY A 8 5.04 3.83 8.97
CA GLY A 8 5.06 4.34 7.61
C GLY A 8 6.49 4.50 7.10
N ILE A 9 6.79 3.94 5.92
CA ILE A 9 8.07 4.09 5.24
C ILE A 9 7.83 4.86 3.94
N VAL A 10 8.33 6.09 3.86
CA VAL A 10 8.05 7.03 2.76
C VAL A 10 9.34 7.35 2.01
N GLY A 11 9.25 7.47 0.69
CA GLY A 11 10.37 7.79 -0.21
C GLY A 11 10.01 7.49 -1.66
N ASP A 12 10.79 8.00 -2.60
CA ASP A 12 10.57 7.78 -4.03
C ASP A 12 10.82 6.31 -4.43
N SER A 13 10.39 5.94 -5.64
CA SER A 13 10.73 4.66 -6.23
C SER A 13 12.25 4.42 -6.21
N ALA A 14 12.66 3.16 -6.05
CA ALA A 14 14.05 2.74 -5.91
C ALA A 14 14.86 3.33 -4.71
N ALA A 15 14.22 4.04 -3.77
CA ALA A 15 14.90 4.54 -2.55
C ALA A 15 15.24 3.46 -1.50
N GLY A 16 15.11 2.17 -1.84
CA GLY A 16 15.42 1.07 -0.92
C GLY A 16 14.32 0.71 0.10
N LYS A 17 13.12 1.29 -0.01
CA LYS A 17 11.97 1.02 0.90
C LYS A 17 11.67 -0.46 1.04
N THR A 18 11.59 -1.18 -0.08
CA THR A 18 11.29 -2.63 -0.09
C THR A 18 12.39 -3.42 0.61
N THR A 19 13.65 -3.05 0.40
CA THR A 19 14.80 -3.68 1.06
C THR A 19 14.74 -3.46 2.58
N LEU A 20 14.49 -2.22 3.00
CA LEU A 20 14.35 -1.88 4.42
C LEU A 20 13.19 -2.65 5.06
N THR A 21 12.02 -2.64 4.44
CA THR A 21 10.80 -3.28 4.97
C THR A 21 11.00 -4.80 5.11
N ARG A 22 11.62 -5.45 4.13
CA ARG A 22 11.95 -6.89 4.21
C ARG A 22 12.93 -7.19 5.34
N GLY A 23 13.97 -6.39 5.50
CA GLY A 23 14.92 -6.55 6.61
C GLY A 23 14.25 -6.41 7.98
N MET A 24 13.32 -5.46 8.13
CA MET A 24 12.55 -5.30 9.36
C MET A 24 11.64 -6.51 9.65
N ALA A 25 10.95 -7.04 8.64
CA ALA A 25 10.12 -8.23 8.80
C ALA A 25 10.95 -9.45 9.22
N GLN A 26 12.15 -9.63 8.65
CA GLN A 26 13.07 -10.70 9.05
C GLN A 26 13.53 -10.60 10.51
N ILE A 27 13.74 -9.37 11.02
CA ILE A 27 14.18 -9.15 12.41
C ILE A 27 13.03 -9.33 13.40
N LEU A 28 11.83 -8.85 13.06
CA LEU A 28 10.66 -8.87 13.94
C LEU A 28 9.87 -10.19 13.89
N GLY A 29 10.14 -11.01 12.87
CA GLY A 29 9.40 -12.23 12.56
C GLY A 29 8.32 -11.97 11.50
N GLU A 30 8.35 -12.74 10.40
CA GLU A 30 7.44 -12.55 9.27
C GLU A 30 5.97 -12.72 9.67
N ASP A 31 5.67 -13.63 10.60
CA ASP A 31 4.31 -13.86 11.13
C ASP A 31 3.80 -12.71 12.02
N GLN A 32 4.67 -11.80 12.44
CA GLN A 32 4.33 -10.66 13.31
C GLN A 32 4.18 -9.35 12.53
N VAL A 33 4.49 -9.36 11.22
CA VAL A 33 4.54 -8.16 10.39
C VAL A 33 3.70 -8.33 9.14
N THR A 34 2.70 -7.48 8.97
CA THR A 34 1.98 -7.34 7.70
C THR A 34 2.52 -6.14 6.93
N ILE A 35 2.87 -6.35 5.67
CA ILE A 35 3.34 -5.30 4.77
C ILE A 35 2.18 -4.88 3.86
N ILE A 36 1.90 -3.58 3.81
CA ILE A 36 0.89 -3.00 2.93
C ILE A 36 1.59 -2.03 1.98
N CYS A 37 1.41 -2.23 0.67
CA CYS A 37 1.88 -1.30 -0.34
C CYS A 37 0.82 -0.20 -0.57
N THR A 38 1.20 1.08 -0.51
CA THR A 38 0.25 2.17 -0.78
C THR A 38 -0.12 2.29 -2.26
N ASP A 39 0.66 1.69 -3.16
CA ASP A 39 0.38 1.69 -4.60
C ASP A 39 -0.88 0.86 -4.93
N ASP A 40 -1.27 -0.06 -4.03
CA ASP A 40 -2.54 -0.80 -4.10
C ASP A 40 -3.76 0.14 -4.12
N TYR A 41 -3.60 1.38 -3.67
CA TYR A 41 -4.67 2.38 -3.58
C TYR A 41 -4.63 3.39 -4.73
N HIS A 42 -3.94 3.08 -5.82
CA HIS A 42 -4.05 3.87 -7.04
C HIS A 42 -5.50 3.94 -7.52
N ARG A 43 -5.95 5.14 -7.88
CA ARG A 43 -7.27 5.40 -8.44
C ARG A 43 -7.39 5.01 -9.90
N TYR A 44 -6.29 5.13 -10.62
CA TYR A 44 -6.21 4.91 -12.05
C TYR A 44 -5.12 3.90 -12.36
N ASP A 45 -5.38 3.01 -13.31
CA ASP A 45 -4.38 2.09 -13.83
C ASP A 45 -3.29 2.83 -14.63
N ARG A 46 -2.25 2.10 -15.06
CA ARG A 46 -1.12 2.71 -15.79
C ARG A 46 -1.54 3.34 -17.12
N LYS A 47 -2.54 2.77 -17.81
CA LYS A 47 -3.02 3.26 -19.10
C LYS A 47 -3.85 4.53 -18.93
N GLN A 48 -4.80 4.54 -18.00
CA GLN A 48 -5.63 5.68 -17.64
C GLN A 48 -4.77 6.90 -17.25
N ARG A 49 -3.76 6.70 -16.38
CA ARG A 49 -2.84 7.78 -16.01
C ARG A 49 -2.10 8.38 -17.21
N LYS A 50 -1.69 7.53 -18.17
CA LYS A 50 -1.04 7.97 -19.41
C LYS A 50 -1.98 8.78 -20.29
N GLU A 51 -3.23 8.36 -20.44
CA GLU A 51 -4.26 9.07 -21.21
C GLU A 51 -4.59 10.44 -20.59
N MET A 52 -4.57 10.54 -19.27
CA MET A 52 -4.81 11.78 -18.53
C MET A 52 -3.56 12.68 -18.43
N GLY A 53 -2.38 12.21 -18.80
CA GLY A 53 -1.12 12.96 -18.68
C GLY A 53 -0.66 13.22 -17.23
N ILE A 54 -1.06 12.36 -16.28
CA ILE A 54 -0.74 12.51 -14.85
C ILE A 54 0.17 11.37 -14.37
N SER A 55 1.04 11.67 -13.40
CA SER A 55 1.90 10.66 -12.78
C SER A 55 1.17 9.93 -11.65
N ALA A 56 1.70 8.78 -11.23
CA ALA A 56 1.19 8.07 -10.04
C ALA A 56 1.35 8.88 -8.74
N LEU A 57 2.24 9.87 -8.74
CA LEU A 57 2.50 10.77 -7.60
C LEU A 57 1.47 11.90 -7.48
N HIS A 58 0.64 12.10 -8.50
CA HIS A 58 -0.41 13.12 -8.44
C HIS A 58 -1.37 12.79 -7.29
N PRO A 59 -1.75 13.76 -6.42
CA PRO A 59 -2.64 13.50 -5.29
C PRO A 59 -3.96 12.81 -5.71
N ASP A 60 -4.55 13.25 -6.83
CA ASP A 60 -5.81 12.69 -7.34
C ASP A 60 -5.67 11.27 -7.93
N CYS A 61 -4.46 10.76 -8.11
CA CYS A 61 -4.22 9.38 -8.57
C CYS A 61 -4.31 8.34 -7.46
N ASN A 62 -4.62 8.73 -6.22
CA ASN A 62 -4.58 7.84 -5.07
C ASN A 62 -5.83 8.02 -4.19
N TYR A 63 -6.40 6.92 -3.72
CA TYR A 63 -7.48 6.91 -2.74
C TYR A 63 -6.95 7.11 -1.32
N ILE A 64 -6.48 8.31 -1.01
CA ILE A 64 -5.89 8.67 0.30
C ILE A 64 -6.91 8.52 1.44
N ASP A 65 -8.17 8.81 1.16
CA ASP A 65 -9.31 8.61 2.06
C ASP A 65 -9.50 7.14 2.44
N ILE A 66 -9.39 6.23 1.47
CA ILE A 66 -9.49 4.79 1.71
C ILE A 66 -8.27 4.27 2.47
N ILE A 67 -7.06 4.75 2.17
CA ILE A 67 -5.85 4.44 2.96
C ILE A 67 -6.07 4.83 4.42
N GLN A 68 -6.55 6.05 4.68
CA GLN A 68 -6.83 6.53 6.03
C GLN A 68 -7.85 5.63 6.76
N GLN A 69 -8.94 5.27 6.09
CA GLN A 69 -9.95 4.38 6.63
C GLN A 69 -9.35 3.01 7.01
N HIS A 70 -8.61 2.40 6.09
CA HIS A 70 -8.02 1.07 6.29
C HIS A 70 -6.99 1.08 7.42
N LEU A 71 -6.13 2.10 7.51
CA LEU A 71 -5.18 2.25 8.63
C LEU A 71 -5.91 2.41 9.98
N GLY A 72 -7.06 3.11 10.00
CA GLY A 72 -7.91 3.23 11.19
C GLY A 72 -8.47 1.88 11.63
N LEU A 73 -9.02 1.10 10.69
CA LEU A 73 -9.55 -0.24 10.96
C LEU A 73 -8.47 -1.17 11.50
N LEU A 74 -7.32 -1.25 10.82
CA LEU A 74 -6.19 -2.09 11.23
C LEU A 74 -5.63 -1.67 12.60
N ARG A 75 -5.60 -0.37 12.91
CA ARG A 75 -5.19 0.13 14.24
C ARG A 75 -6.08 -0.40 15.36
N THR A 76 -7.34 -0.70 15.06
CA THR A 76 -8.32 -1.26 15.99
C THR A 76 -8.44 -2.79 15.91
N GLY A 77 -7.61 -3.45 15.11
CA GLY A 77 -7.64 -4.90 14.92
C GLY A 77 -8.79 -5.41 14.06
N GLN A 78 -9.42 -4.52 13.28
CA GLN A 78 -10.48 -4.89 12.33
C GLN A 78 -9.84 -5.28 10.99
N PRO A 79 -10.33 -6.35 10.33
CA PRO A 79 -9.86 -6.74 9.00
C PRO A 79 -10.31 -5.71 7.95
N ILE A 80 -9.61 -5.71 6.81
CA ILE A 80 -9.94 -4.89 5.64
C ILE A 80 -10.03 -5.77 4.41
N LEU A 81 -10.78 -5.35 3.39
CA LEU A 81 -10.69 -5.92 2.05
C LEU A 81 -9.68 -5.05 1.27
N LYS A 82 -8.42 -5.49 1.23
CA LYS A 82 -7.31 -4.72 0.67
C LYS A 82 -7.33 -4.77 -0.87
N PRO A 83 -7.30 -3.64 -1.57
CA PRO A 83 -7.12 -3.64 -3.03
C PRO A 83 -5.74 -4.18 -3.41
N ILE A 84 -5.56 -4.52 -4.69
CA ILE A 84 -4.28 -4.99 -5.23
C ILE A 84 -4.00 -4.25 -6.54
N TYR A 85 -2.85 -3.59 -6.61
CA TYR A 85 -2.32 -3.04 -7.85
C TYR A 85 -1.16 -3.91 -8.34
N ASN A 86 -1.33 -4.48 -9.54
CA ASN A 86 -0.36 -5.39 -10.11
C ASN A 86 0.72 -4.60 -10.86
N HIS A 87 1.94 -4.59 -10.34
CA HIS A 87 3.04 -3.85 -10.97
C HIS A 87 3.47 -4.44 -12.33
N SER A 88 3.21 -5.72 -12.59
CA SER A 88 3.55 -6.39 -13.84
C SER A 88 2.62 -5.96 -14.98
N SER A 89 1.30 -6.05 -14.79
CA SER A 89 0.31 -5.61 -15.79
C SER A 89 0.11 -4.09 -15.77
N GLY A 90 0.26 -3.45 -14.61
CA GLY A 90 -0.12 -2.06 -14.38
C GLY A 90 -1.63 -1.87 -14.22
N GLU A 91 -2.34 -2.93 -13.85
CA GLU A 91 -3.81 -3.02 -13.70
C GLU A 91 -4.19 -3.41 -12.26
N PHE A 92 -5.49 -3.50 -11.99
CA PHE A 92 -6.03 -3.88 -10.69
C PHE A 92 -6.43 -5.36 -10.66
N ASP A 93 -5.96 -6.07 -9.65
CA ASP A 93 -6.35 -7.45 -9.38
C ASP A 93 -7.50 -7.47 -8.34
N PRO A 94 -8.24 -8.60 -8.22
CA PRO A 94 -9.24 -8.76 -7.16
C PRO A 94 -8.65 -8.51 -5.77
N PRO A 95 -9.40 -7.88 -4.86
CA PRO A 95 -8.91 -7.58 -3.51
C PRO A 95 -8.77 -8.84 -2.64
N GLU A 96 -7.97 -8.72 -1.58
CA GLU A 96 -7.68 -9.80 -0.61
C GLU A 96 -7.97 -9.39 0.84
N TYR A 97 -8.19 -10.38 1.72
CA TYR A 97 -8.37 -10.20 3.16
C TYR A 97 -7.07 -10.42 3.94
#